data_AF-N9U4T2-F1
#
_entry.id   AF-N9U4T2-F1
#
_cell.length_a   1.000
_cell.length_b   1.000
_cell.length_c   1.000
_cell.angle_alpha   90.00
_cell.angle_beta   90.00
_cell.angle_gamma   90.00
#
_symmetry.space_group_name_H-M   'P 1'
#
loop_
_entity.id
_entity.type
_entity.pdbx_description
1 polymer ?
#
loop_
_entity_poly.entity_id
_entity_poly.type
_entity_poly.pdbx_seq_one_letter_code
_entity_poly.pdbx_strand_id
1 'polypeptide(L)'
;MLSKLEQTRQKYAGQHRAIDAFLDARQTLLVEYIKLAGLSGQRNKSRPLPCCTAISQFCDLLVDYVSAGHFEIYDHVMHAYENAKGDQLVLAQSIYPKLRACTDFALRFNDKYAEAQEDDLLSLDEDLNRLGPVLEERFRQEDQLVNALQLLDQLTTTTQ
;
A
#
# COMPACT_ATOMS: atom_id res chain seq x y z
N MET A 1 -9.65 2.65 6.01
CA MET A 1 -8.21 2.35 5.92
C MET A 1 -7.53 2.16 7.29
N LEU A 2 -7.39 3.17 8.17
CA LEU A 2 -6.64 3.03 9.45
C LEU A 2 -7.22 1.96 10.39
N SER A 3 -8.53 2.01 10.63
CA SER A 3 -9.22 0.99 11.45
C SER A 3 -9.08 -0.43 10.89
N LYS A 4 -8.97 -0.58 9.57
CA LYS A 4 -8.74 -1.87 8.91
C LYS A 4 -7.31 -2.36 9.16
N LEU A 5 -6.33 -1.47 9.05
CA LEU A 5 -4.94 -1.76 9.41
C LEU A 5 -4.82 -2.18 10.88
N GLU A 6 -5.51 -1.52 11.81
CA GLU A 6 -5.53 -1.90 13.23
C GLU A 6 -6.10 -3.30 13.43
N GLN A 7 -7.21 -3.65 12.75
CA GLN A 7 -7.77 -5.01 12.78
C GLN A 7 -6.76 -6.05 12.27
N THR A 8 -6.11 -5.77 11.13
CA THR A 8 -5.08 -6.64 10.55
C THR A 8 -3.89 -6.78 11.52
N ARG A 9 -3.44 -5.68 12.13
CA ARG A 9 -2.35 -5.67 13.11
C ARG A 9 -2.71 -6.48 14.35
N GLN A 10 -3.92 -6.35 14.88
CA GLN A 10 -4.37 -7.13 16.04
C GLN A 10 -4.38 -8.64 15.76
N LYS A 11 -4.60 -9.03 14.50
CA LYS A 11 -4.62 -10.43 14.08
C LYS A 11 -3.23 -11.00 13.81
N TYR A 12 -2.27 -10.19 13.36
CA TYR A 12 -0.99 -10.69 12.82
C TYR A 12 0.29 -10.16 13.49
N ALA A 13 0.18 -9.13 14.33
CA ALA A 13 1.37 -8.53 14.95
C ALA A 13 2.12 -9.55 15.82
N GLY A 14 3.46 -9.55 15.70
CA GLY A 14 4.36 -10.40 16.46
C GLY A 14 4.41 -11.87 16.00
N GLN A 15 3.70 -12.24 14.92
CA GLN A 15 3.76 -13.58 14.35
C GLN A 15 4.97 -13.77 13.43
N HIS A 16 5.33 -12.72 12.67
CA HIS A 16 6.48 -12.76 11.77
C HIS A 16 7.04 -11.36 11.53
N ARG A 17 8.37 -11.21 11.66
CA ARG A 17 9.05 -9.91 11.56
C ARG A 17 8.79 -9.19 10.23
N ALA A 18 8.67 -9.94 9.13
CA ALA A 18 8.36 -9.33 7.82
C ALA A 18 6.91 -8.80 7.75
N ILE A 19 5.96 -9.46 8.41
CA ILE A 19 4.58 -8.98 8.49
C ILE A 19 4.52 -7.71 9.34
N ASP A 20 5.24 -7.67 10.46
CA ASP A 20 5.33 -6.47 11.31
C ASP A 20 5.91 -5.28 10.54
N ALA A 21 7.04 -5.47 9.86
CA ALA A 21 7.67 -4.44 9.04
C ALA A 21 6.73 -3.94 7.92
N PHE A 22 5.99 -4.85 7.30
CA PHE A 22 4.99 -4.52 6.28
C PHE A 22 3.85 -3.66 6.83
N LEU A 23 3.30 -4.02 8.00
CA LEU A 23 2.23 -3.27 8.65
C LEU A 23 2.70 -1.90 9.14
N ASP A 24 3.95 -1.79 9.59
CA ASP A 24 4.58 -0.52 9.98
C ASP A 24 4.77 0.40 8.78
N ALA A 25 5.30 -0.11 7.67
CA ALA A 25 5.45 0.65 6.43
C ALA A 25 4.09 1.17 5.92
N ARG A 26 3.05 0.31 5.96
CA ARG A 26 1.68 0.72 5.60
C ARG A 26 1.14 1.82 6.51
N GLN A 27 1.39 1.71 7.81
CA GLN A 27 0.94 2.71 8.79
C GLN A 27 1.56 4.07 8.49
N THR A 28 2.88 4.10 8.27
CA THR A 28 3.63 5.32 7.96
C THR A 28 3.07 5.99 6.71
N LEU A 29 2.91 5.23 5.61
CA LEU A 29 2.34 5.75 4.37
C LEU A 29 0.93 6.34 4.59
N LEU A 30 0.08 5.62 5.32
CA LEU A 30 -1.31 6.01 5.51
C LEU A 30 -1.45 7.27 6.39
N VAL A 31 -0.59 7.42 7.39
CA VAL A 31 -0.54 8.63 8.22
C VAL A 31 -0.14 9.85 7.38
N GLU A 32 0.90 9.73 6.55
CA GLU A 32 1.31 10.84 5.67
C GLU A 32 0.27 11.15 4.60
N TYR A 33 -0.36 10.13 4.02
CA TYR A 33 -1.51 10.32 3.11
C TYR A 33 -2.64 11.12 3.78
N ILE A 34 -3.01 10.76 5.01
CA ILE A 34 -4.08 11.45 5.76
C ILE A 34 -3.67 12.88 6.10
N LYS A 35 -2.39 13.12 6.41
CA LYS A 35 -1.90 14.49 6.62
C LYS A 35 -2.06 15.31 5.35
N LEU A 36 -1.61 14.81 4.19
CA LEU A 36 -1.74 15.53 2.91
C LEU A 36 -3.20 15.72 2.48
N ALA A 37 -4.04 14.69 2.58
CA ALA A 37 -5.46 14.77 2.25
C ALA A 37 -6.30 15.56 3.28
N GLY A 38 -5.89 15.58 4.55
CA GLY A 38 -6.50 16.37 5.61
C GLY A 38 -6.12 17.86 5.51
N LEU A 39 -4.96 18.17 4.94
CA LEU A 39 -4.58 19.52 4.57
C LEU A 39 -5.38 20.05 3.36
N SER A 40 -5.87 19.18 2.48
CA SER A 40 -6.67 19.58 1.31
C SER A 40 -8.16 19.81 1.58
N GLY A 41 -8.76 19.12 2.56
CA GLY A 41 -10.20 19.20 2.87
C GLY A 41 -10.69 20.52 3.49
N GLN A 42 -9.82 21.47 3.82
CA GLN A 42 -10.17 22.77 4.43
C GLN A 42 -9.60 23.97 3.65
N ARG A 43 -9.66 23.92 2.31
CA ARG A 43 -9.35 25.08 1.44
C ARG A 43 -10.44 26.16 1.50
N ASN A 44 -10.58 26.79 2.68
CA ASN A 44 -10.92 28.21 2.67
C ASN A 44 -9.74 28.93 1.97
N LYS A 45 -10.04 29.91 1.13
CA LYS A 45 -9.14 30.60 0.16
C LYS A 45 -7.86 31.25 0.73
N SER A 46 -7.46 30.93 1.96
CA SER A 46 -6.44 31.63 2.74
C SER A 46 -5.44 30.73 3.46
N ARG A 47 -5.38 29.40 3.19
CA ARG A 47 -4.29 28.54 3.67
C ARG A 47 -3.30 28.20 2.54
N PRO A 48 -1.98 28.24 2.80
CA PRO A 48 -0.96 27.92 1.80
C PRO A 48 -1.06 26.45 1.37
N LEU A 49 -0.63 26.17 0.14
CA LEU A 49 -0.44 24.83 -0.39
C LEU A 49 0.38 23.97 0.59
N PRO A 50 0.22 22.63 0.60
CA PRO A 50 1.13 21.77 1.32
C PRO A 50 2.57 22.09 0.86
N CYS A 51 3.51 22.11 1.80
CA CYS A 51 4.90 22.37 1.46
C CYS A 51 5.38 21.31 0.46
N CYS A 52 6.04 21.72 -0.62
CA CYS A 52 6.60 20.82 -1.64
C CYS A 52 7.46 19.71 -1.01
N THR A 53 8.18 20.01 0.08
CA THR A 53 8.94 19.02 0.85
C THR A 53 8.06 17.91 1.43
N ALA A 54 6.88 18.22 1.96
CA ALA A 54 5.98 17.20 2.52
C ALA A 54 5.40 16.29 1.42
N ILE A 55 5.15 16.86 0.24
CA ILE A 55 4.68 16.11 -0.93
C ILE A 55 5.78 15.19 -1.45
N SER A 56 7.00 15.70 -1.60
CA SER A 56 8.18 14.92 -1.97
C SER A 56 8.42 13.77 -0.99
N GLN A 57 8.39 14.02 0.32
CA GLN A 57 8.52 12.98 1.35
C GLN A 57 7.42 11.91 1.25
N PHE A 58 6.18 12.31 0.96
CA PHE A 58 5.12 11.34 0.73
C PHE A 58 5.34 10.53 -0.54
N CYS A 59 5.85 11.15 -1.61
CA CYS A 59 6.19 10.45 -2.85
C CYS A 59 7.30 9.42 -2.60
N ASP A 60 8.34 9.78 -1.83
CA ASP A 60 9.39 8.85 -1.41
C ASP A 60 8.80 7.66 -0.64
N LEU A 61 7.94 7.92 0.36
CA LEU A 61 7.26 6.87 1.12
C LEU A 61 6.33 6.01 0.26
N LEU A 62 5.67 6.61 -0.71
CA LEU A 62 4.76 5.91 -1.62
C LEU A 62 5.55 4.98 -2.55
N VAL A 63 6.63 5.50 -3.17
CA VAL A 63 7.55 4.72 -4.00
C VAL A 63 8.20 3.63 -3.17
N ASP A 64 8.71 3.95 -1.98
CA ASP A 64 9.26 2.97 -1.04
C ASP A 64 8.22 1.92 -0.69
N TYR A 65 6.96 2.26 -0.45
CA TYR A 65 5.94 1.27 -0.09
C TYR A 65 5.49 0.39 -1.27
N VAL A 66 5.51 0.91 -2.50
CA VAL A 66 5.26 0.10 -3.70
C VAL A 66 6.54 -0.61 -4.18
N SER A 67 7.72 -0.23 -3.72
CA SER A 67 9.01 -0.84 -4.13
C SER A 67 9.55 -1.80 -3.08
N ALA A 68 9.28 -1.54 -1.80
CA ALA A 68 9.56 -2.42 -0.67
C ALA A 68 8.73 -3.67 -0.84
N GLY A 69 9.39 -4.74 -1.27
CA GLY A 69 8.82 -6.08 -1.18
C GLY A 69 7.64 -6.33 -2.10
N HIS A 70 7.62 -5.73 -3.30
CA HIS A 70 7.09 -6.48 -4.44
C HIS A 70 7.94 -7.72 -4.77
N PHE A 71 9.06 -7.95 -4.08
CA PHE A 71 9.85 -9.18 -4.16
C PHE A 71 9.55 -10.13 -3.01
N GLU A 72 9.74 -9.82 -1.72
CA GLU A 72 9.55 -10.88 -0.69
C GLU A 72 8.12 -11.42 -0.56
N ILE A 73 7.08 -10.59 -0.48
CA ILE A 73 5.69 -11.10 -0.39
C ILE A 73 5.25 -11.68 -1.73
N TYR A 74 5.66 -11.12 -2.87
CA TYR A 74 5.22 -11.63 -4.18
C TYR A 74 6.02 -12.81 -4.65
N ASP A 75 7.28 -12.95 -4.25
CA ASP A 75 8.07 -14.17 -4.42
C ASP A 75 7.48 -15.24 -3.53
N HIS A 76 7.06 -14.95 -2.29
CA HIS A 76 6.32 -15.94 -1.50
C HIS A 76 4.97 -16.28 -2.12
N VAL A 77 4.27 -15.31 -2.72
CA VAL A 77 3.00 -15.54 -3.41
C VAL A 77 3.21 -16.24 -4.74
N MET A 78 4.28 -15.95 -5.48
CA MET A 78 4.64 -16.59 -6.75
C MET A 78 5.22 -17.97 -6.52
N HIS A 79 5.99 -18.17 -5.47
CA HIS A 79 6.47 -19.48 -5.07
C HIS A 79 5.32 -20.32 -4.49
N ALA A 80 4.40 -19.71 -3.72
CA ALA A 80 3.14 -20.35 -3.36
C ALA A 80 2.28 -20.62 -4.60
N TYR A 81 2.27 -19.75 -5.61
CA TYR A 81 1.55 -19.89 -6.88
C TYR A 81 2.11 -21.01 -7.77
N GLU A 82 3.43 -21.08 -7.91
CA GLU A 82 4.17 -22.09 -8.67
C GLU A 82 4.00 -23.48 -8.06
N ASN A 83 3.84 -23.54 -6.72
CA ASN A 83 3.58 -24.78 -5.99
C ASN A 83 2.09 -25.01 -5.68
N ALA A 84 1.22 -24.04 -5.97
CA ALA A 84 -0.21 -24.09 -5.69
C ALA A 84 -0.98 -24.91 -6.72
N LYS A 85 -2.01 -25.62 -6.24
CA LYS A 85 -3.03 -26.25 -7.08
C LYS A 85 -4.40 -25.76 -6.65
N GLY A 86 -5.32 -25.55 -7.60
CA GLY A 86 -6.70 -25.13 -7.30
C GLY A 86 -6.83 -23.63 -6.97
N ASP A 87 -7.53 -23.30 -5.89
CA ASP A 87 -8.00 -21.93 -5.57
C ASP A 87 -6.90 -20.89 -5.34
N GLN A 88 -5.69 -21.33 -4.97
CA GLN A 88 -4.52 -20.46 -4.73
C GLN A 88 -3.97 -19.84 -6.03
N LEU A 89 -4.04 -20.57 -7.16
CA LEU A 89 -3.67 -20.07 -8.48
C LEU A 89 -4.65 -18.98 -8.95
N VAL A 90 -5.94 -19.20 -8.72
CA VAL A 90 -7.00 -18.24 -9.06
C VAL A 90 -6.83 -16.95 -8.26
N LEU A 91 -6.49 -17.06 -6.97
CA LEU A 91 -6.27 -15.91 -6.10
C LEU A 91 -5.12 -15.03 -6.62
N ALA A 92 -3.95 -15.60 -6.94
CA ALA A 92 -2.82 -14.83 -7.44
C ALA A 92 -3.08 -14.18 -8.80
N GLN A 93 -3.76 -14.88 -9.73
CA GLN A 93 -4.18 -14.32 -11.02
C GLN A 93 -5.13 -13.13 -10.86
N SER A 94 -5.93 -13.10 -9.80
CA SER A 94 -6.84 -11.99 -9.50
C SER A 94 -6.15 -10.81 -8.80
N ILE A 95 -5.14 -11.08 -7.97
CA ILE A 95 -4.47 -10.11 -7.12
C ILE A 95 -3.37 -9.35 -7.87
N TYR A 96 -2.54 -10.07 -8.63
CA TYR A 96 -1.36 -9.49 -9.28
C TYR A 96 -1.68 -8.30 -10.21
N PRO A 97 -2.69 -8.37 -11.10
CA PRO A 97 -3.02 -7.24 -11.97
C PRO A 97 -3.44 -5.99 -11.21
N LYS A 98 -4.12 -6.15 -10.06
CA LYS A 98 -4.58 -5.03 -9.23
C LYS A 98 -3.43 -4.36 -8.51
N LEU A 99 -2.49 -5.16 -7.98
CA LEU A 99 -1.30 -4.65 -7.34
C LEU A 99 -0.44 -3.88 -8.34
N ARG A 100 -0.22 -4.44 -9.54
CA ARG A 100 0.46 -3.76 -10.65
C ARG A 100 -0.20 -2.42 -11.02
N ALA A 101 -1.52 -2.40 -11.15
CA ALA A 101 -2.25 -1.17 -11.47
C ALA A 101 -2.07 -0.09 -10.39
N CYS A 102 -2.02 -0.48 -9.11
CA CYS A 102 -1.69 0.45 -8.02
C CYS A 102 -0.25 0.97 -8.13
N THR A 103 0.72 0.10 -8.43
CA THR A 103 2.13 0.48 -8.61
C THR A 103 2.25 1.48 -9.76
N ASP A 104 1.64 1.20 -10.91
CA ASP A 104 1.64 2.08 -12.07
C ASP A 104 1.03 3.46 -11.74
N PHE A 105 -0.05 3.48 -10.94
CA PHE A 105 -0.65 4.73 -10.47
C PHE A 105 0.28 5.50 -9.52
N ALA A 106 0.89 4.81 -8.56
CA ALA A 106 1.80 5.39 -7.58
C ALA A 106 3.05 6.00 -8.23
N LEU A 107 3.64 5.31 -9.22
CA LEU A 107 4.77 5.84 -9.99
C LEU A 107 4.40 7.10 -10.77
N ARG A 108 3.24 7.10 -11.43
CA ARG A 108 2.74 8.30 -12.12
C ARG A 108 2.46 9.47 -11.16
N PHE A 109 1.98 9.17 -9.96
CA PHE A 109 1.80 10.18 -8.92
C PHE A 109 3.15 10.76 -8.49
N ASN A 110 4.14 9.89 -8.24
CA ASN A 110 5.51 10.29 -7.91
C ASN A 110 6.14 11.16 -9.02
N ASP A 111 6.08 10.71 -10.28
CA ASP A 111 6.64 11.45 -11.42
C ASP A 111 6.07 12.87 -11.55
N LYS A 112 4.81 13.05 -11.14
CA LYS A 112 4.12 14.32 -11.20
C LYS A 112 4.46 15.25 -10.02
N TYR A 113 4.72 14.69 -8.83
CA TYR A 113 4.72 15.48 -7.59
C TYR A 113 6.03 15.46 -6.79
N ALA A 114 6.96 14.54 -7.07
CA ALA A 114 8.20 14.42 -6.30
C ALA A 114 9.10 15.67 -6.37
N GLU A 115 9.12 16.33 -7.53
CA GLU A 115 9.89 17.56 -7.78
C GLU A 115 8.97 18.74 -8.15
N ALA A 116 7.67 18.64 -7.86
CA ALA A 116 6.68 19.65 -8.21
C ALA A 116 6.94 21.00 -7.51
N GLN A 117 6.69 22.08 -8.23
CA GLN A 117 6.64 23.43 -7.69
C GLN A 117 5.20 23.80 -7.30
N GLU A 118 5.00 24.92 -6.60
CA GLU A 118 3.67 25.33 -6.11
C GLU A 118 2.63 25.42 -7.23
N ASP A 119 3.02 25.85 -8.43
CA ASP A 119 2.15 25.97 -9.60
C ASP A 119 1.66 24.60 -10.14
N ASP A 120 2.42 23.52 -9.89
CA ASP A 120 2.07 22.15 -10.30
C ASP A 120 1.05 21.50 -9.35
N LEU A 121 0.82 22.10 -8.18
CA LEU A 121 -0.03 21.52 -7.12
C LEU A 121 -1.53 21.80 -7.32
N LEU A 122 -1.92 22.46 -8.42
CA LEU A 122 -3.31 22.78 -8.71
C LEU A 122 -4.22 21.55 -8.75
N SER A 123 -3.72 20.42 -9.26
CA SER A 123 -4.45 19.15 -9.36
C SER A 123 -4.20 18.18 -8.20
N LEU A 124 -3.37 18.56 -7.21
CA LEU A 124 -2.94 17.65 -6.15
C LEU A 124 -4.13 17.05 -5.39
N ASP A 125 -5.14 17.86 -5.09
CA ASP A 125 -6.32 17.42 -4.34
C ASP A 125 -7.11 16.35 -5.11
N GLU A 126 -7.28 16.53 -6.41
CA GLU A 126 -7.97 15.56 -7.26
C GLU A 126 -7.19 14.25 -7.33
N ASP A 127 -5.87 14.33 -7.51
CA ASP A 127 -5.03 13.15 -7.60
C ASP A 127 -4.90 12.43 -6.25
N LEU A 128 -4.86 13.14 -5.12
CA LEU A 128 -4.93 12.54 -3.78
C LEU A 128 -6.26 11.82 -3.55
N ASN A 129 -7.38 12.45 -3.96
CA ASN A 129 -8.71 11.82 -3.87
C ASN A 129 -8.82 10.55 -4.73
N ARG A 130 -8.06 10.46 -5.83
CA ARG A 130 -7.95 9.25 -6.66
C ARG A 130 -6.99 8.23 -6.09
N LEU A 131 -5.89 8.67 -5.46
CA LEU A 131 -4.89 7.80 -4.83
C LEU A 131 -5.47 7.03 -3.65
N GLY A 132 -6.34 7.64 -2.84
CA GLY A 132 -6.95 6.99 -1.67
C GLY A 132 -7.63 5.65 -1.99
N PRO A 133 -8.62 5.61 -2.90
CA PRO A 133 -9.27 4.36 -3.31
C PRO A 133 -8.30 3.33 -3.91
N VAL A 134 -7.28 3.79 -4.63
CA VAL A 134 -6.24 2.92 -5.21
C VAL A 134 -5.42 2.24 -4.11
N LEU A 135 -4.99 2.99 -3.10
CA LEU A 135 -4.31 2.46 -1.91
C LEU A 135 -5.21 1.52 -1.10
N GLU A 136 -6.49 1.86 -0.93
CA GLU A 136 -7.43 1.02 -0.21
C GLU A 136 -7.64 -0.35 -0.89
N GLU A 137 -7.76 -0.38 -2.22
CA GLU A 137 -7.84 -1.64 -2.96
C GLU A 137 -6.53 -2.43 -2.83
N ARG A 138 -5.37 -1.78 -2.94
CA ARG A 138 -4.07 -2.43 -2.73
C ARG A 138 -3.98 -3.07 -1.35
N PHE A 139 -4.31 -2.34 -0.29
CA PHE A 139 -4.25 -2.86 1.08
C PHE A 139 -5.16 -4.08 1.27
N ARG A 140 -6.34 -4.08 0.63
CA ARG A 140 -7.27 -5.21 0.65
C ARG A 140 -6.68 -6.45 -0.01
N GLN A 141 -6.03 -6.30 -1.16
CA GLN A 141 -5.38 -7.42 -1.84
C GLN A 141 -4.22 -7.98 -1.01
N GLU A 142 -3.42 -7.11 -0.41
CA GLU A 142 -2.31 -7.52 0.45
C GLU A 142 -2.77 -8.21 1.74
N ASP A 143 -3.88 -7.76 2.35
CA ASP A 143 -4.48 -8.45 3.49
C ASP A 143 -4.89 -9.88 3.11
N GLN A 144 -5.40 -10.09 1.88
CA GLN A 144 -5.69 -11.44 1.38
C GLN A 144 -4.42 -12.29 1.24
N LEU A 145 -3.30 -11.70 0.79
CA LEU A 145 -2.02 -12.39 0.69
C LEU A 145 -1.48 -12.81 2.06
N VAL A 146 -1.48 -11.90 3.04
CA VAL A 146 -1.06 -12.19 4.42
C VAL A 146 -1.91 -13.31 5.02
N ASN A 147 -3.23 -13.30 4.80
CA ASN A 147 -4.12 -14.37 5.25
C ASN A 147 -3.76 -15.73 4.61
N ALA A 148 -3.47 -15.74 3.30
CA ALA A 148 -3.17 -16.96 2.57
C ALA A 148 -1.83 -17.59 3.02
N LEU A 149 -0.79 -16.77 3.22
CA LEU A 149 0.51 -17.23 3.71
C LEU A 149 0.40 -17.92 5.08
N GLN A 150 -0.39 -17.35 5.98
CA GLN A 150 -0.62 -17.94 7.32
C GLN A 150 -1.36 -19.28 7.25
N LEU A 151 -2.39 -19.39 6.39
CA LEU A 151 -3.08 -20.67 6.20
C LEU A 151 -2.14 -21.76 5.68
N LEU A 152 -1.23 -21.40 4.77
CA LEU A 152 -0.23 -22.33 4.26
C LEU A 152 0.75 -22.79 5.36
N ASP A 153 1.27 -21.86 6.15
CA ASP A 153 2.22 -22.18 7.23
C ASP A 153 1.60 -23.08 8.31
N GLN A 154 0.32 -22.85 8.66
CA GLN A 154 -0.45 -23.71 9.57
C GLN A 154 -0.66 -25.13 9.00
N LEU A 155 -0.95 -25.26 7.70
CA LEU A 155 -1.12 -26.56 7.08
C LEU A 155 0.20 -27.34 7.01
N THR A 156 1.32 -26.67 6.76
CA THR A 156 2.64 -27.32 6.72
C THR A 156 3.16 -27.71 8.10
N THR A 157 2.85 -26.93 9.15
CA THR A 157 3.23 -27.26 10.54
C THR A 157 2.39 -28.37 11.16
N THR A 158 1.20 -28.65 10.63
CA THR A 158 0.33 -29.76 11.10
C THR A 158 0.70 -31.12 10.48
N THR A 159 1.67 -31.15 9.54
CA THR A 159 2.06 -32.37 8.81
C THR A 159 3.41 -32.95 9.29
N GLN A 160 3.87 -32.61 10.51
CA GLN A 160 5.01 -33.26 11.18
C GLN A 160 4.61 -33.92 12.50
#